data_AF-A0A2S6PRF0-F1
#
_entry.id   AF-A0A2S6PRF0-F1
#
_cell.length_a   1.000
_cell.length_b   1.000
_cell.length_c   1.000
_cell.angle_alpha   90.00
_cell.angle_beta   90.00
_cell.angle_gamma   90.00
#
_symmetry.space_group_name_H-M   'P 1'
#
loop_
_entity.id
_entity.type
_entity.pdbx_description
1 polymer ?
#
loop_
_entity_poly.entity_id
_entity_poly.type
_entity_poly.pdbx_seq_one_letter_code
_entity_poly.pdbx_strand_id
1 'polypeptide(L)'
;MSDNPRTSPQVRVEIHTVMNALVREAGDIVTRRSRDGQWLPPGEIAELGTNTALGRAAEVWVLERLESRIREAREVIERVQRESDAWSAASGPDAPERTR
;
A
#
# COMPACT_ATOMS: atom_id res chain seq x y z
N MET A 1 11.29 14.44 22.98
CA MET A 1 9.93 14.88 22.60
C MET A 1 9.57 14.08 21.36
N SER A 2 8.44 13.36 21.33
CA SER A 2 8.00 12.73 20.08
C SER A 2 7.50 13.82 19.14
N ASP A 3 8.07 13.93 17.94
CA ASP A 3 7.59 14.87 16.93
C ASP A 3 6.11 14.61 16.63
N ASN A 4 5.32 15.67 16.42
CA ASN A 4 3.89 15.57 16.14
C ASN A 4 3.69 14.77 14.82
N PRO A 5 3.14 13.54 14.87
CA PRO A 5 2.97 12.71 13.68
C PRO A 5 2.02 13.35 12.66
N ARG A 6 1.08 14.22 13.10
CA ARG A 6 0.11 14.90 12.24
C ARG A 6 0.75 15.88 11.25
N THR A 7 1.90 16.43 11.60
CA THR A 7 2.62 17.42 10.78
C THR A 7 4.05 17.00 10.46
N SER A 8 4.46 15.79 10.87
CA SER A 8 5.80 15.25 10.64
C SER A 8 6.12 15.11 9.14
N PRO A 9 7.21 15.73 8.64
CA PRO A 9 7.70 15.50 7.28
C PRO A 9 8.04 14.03 7.01
N GLN A 10 8.58 13.32 8.00
CA GLN A 10 8.97 11.92 7.88
C GLN A 10 7.74 11.02 7.66
N VAL A 11 6.68 11.24 8.43
CA VAL A 11 5.40 10.53 8.26
C VAL A 11 4.81 10.78 6.87
N ARG A 12 4.88 12.01 6.35
CA ARG A 12 4.45 12.30 4.97
C ARG A 12 5.24 11.52 3.93
N VAL A 13 6.57 11.46 4.09
CA VAL A 13 7.45 10.70 3.17
C VAL A 13 7.12 9.21 3.22
N GLU A 14 6.85 8.67 4.40
CA GLU A 14 6.48 7.26 4.57
C GLU A 14 5.18 6.93 3.84
N ILE A 15 4.12 7.72 4.03
CA ILE A 15 2.84 7.56 3.33
C ILE A 15 3.05 7.64 1.81
N HIS A 16 3.77 8.66 1.33
CA HIS A 16 4.07 8.78 -0.10
C HIS A 16 4.84 7.57 -0.63
N THR A 17 5.76 7.03 0.14
CA THR A 17 6.58 5.88 -0.26
C THR A 17 5.73 4.64 -0.50
N VAL A 18 4.87 4.27 0.46
CA VAL A 18 4.03 3.07 0.33
C VAL A 18 2.96 3.24 -0.76
N MET A 19 2.38 4.43 -0.89
CA MET A 19 1.42 4.70 -1.96
C MET A 19 2.07 4.66 -3.35
N ASN A 20 3.29 5.22 -3.48
CA ASN A 20 4.05 5.14 -4.72
C ASN A 20 4.44 3.71 -5.07
N ALA A 21 4.75 2.85 -4.09
CA ALA A 21 5.02 1.44 -4.32
C ALA A 21 3.79 0.72 -4.89
N LEU A 22 2.60 0.95 -4.32
CA LEU A 22 1.34 0.39 -4.83
C LEU A 22 1.03 0.86 -6.26
N VAL A 23 1.14 2.17 -6.53
CA VAL A 23 0.89 2.73 -7.87
C VAL A 23 1.87 2.17 -8.91
N ARG A 24 3.15 2.00 -8.54
CA ARG A 24 4.16 1.40 -9.42
C ARG A 24 3.86 -0.06 -9.71
N GLU A 25 3.43 -0.84 -8.73
CA GLU A 25 3.06 -2.24 -8.92
C GLU A 25 1.87 -2.38 -9.89
N ALA A 26 0.82 -1.57 -9.68
CA ALA A 26 -0.31 -1.52 -10.59
C ALA A 26 0.12 -1.07 -12.01
N GLY A 27 1.00 -0.08 -12.09
CA GLY A 27 1.57 0.39 -13.35
C GLY A 27 2.38 -0.68 -14.08
N ASP A 28 3.19 -1.48 -13.37
CA ASP A 28 3.96 -2.58 -13.95
C ASP A 28 3.04 -3.65 -14.56
N ILE A 29 1.97 -4.01 -13.84
CA ILE A 29 0.95 -4.95 -14.33
C ILE A 29 0.28 -4.41 -15.60
N VAL A 30 -0.16 -3.15 -15.61
CA VAL A 30 -0.80 -2.56 -16.80
C VAL A 30 0.19 -2.45 -17.97
N THR A 31 1.41 -1.97 -17.73
CA THR A 31 2.35 -1.68 -18.83
C THR A 31 3.02 -2.92 -19.41
N ARG A 32 3.32 -3.93 -18.58
CA ARG A 32 4.05 -5.14 -19.01
C ARG A 32 3.15 -6.35 -19.21
N ARG A 33 1.98 -6.36 -18.60
CA ARG A 33 1.04 -7.49 -18.62
C ARG A 33 -0.33 -7.08 -19.13
N SER A 34 -0.44 -5.98 -19.87
CA SER A 34 -1.68 -5.69 -20.60
C SER A 34 -1.41 -5.09 -21.97
N ARG A 35 -2.35 -5.31 -22.89
CA ARG A 35 -2.40 -4.69 -24.21
C ARG A 35 -3.85 -4.43 -24.57
N ASP A 36 -4.14 -3.22 -25.06
CA ASP A 36 -5.50 -2.79 -25.44
C ASP A 36 -6.55 -3.01 -24.32
N GLY A 37 -6.14 -2.85 -23.06
CA GLY A 37 -7.00 -3.06 -21.89
C GLY A 37 -7.20 -4.52 -21.48
N GLN A 38 -6.53 -5.46 -22.14
CA GLN A 38 -6.61 -6.89 -21.85
C GLN A 38 -5.35 -7.35 -21.13
N TRP A 39 -5.52 -8.15 -20.07
CA TRP A 39 -4.41 -8.80 -19.40
C TRP A 39 -3.74 -9.83 -20.31
N LEU A 40 -2.41 -9.82 -20.36
CA LEU A 40 -1.58 -10.74 -21.11
C LEU A 40 -0.99 -11.79 -20.15
N PRO A 41 -1.54 -13.01 -20.14
CA PRO A 41 -0.92 -14.10 -19.39
C PRO A 41 0.45 -14.46 -20.00
N PRO A 42 1.32 -15.16 -19.24
CA PRO A 42 2.56 -15.71 -19.79
C PRO A 42 2.31 -16.53 -21.07
N GLY A 43 3.18 -16.41 -22.08
CA GLY A 43 2.96 -16.96 -23.43
C GLY A 43 2.63 -18.45 -23.47
N GLU A 44 3.30 -19.26 -22.65
CA GLU A 44 3.02 -20.71 -22.52
C GLU A 44 1.58 -21.01 -22.07
N ILE A 45 1.00 -20.13 -21.24
CA ILE A 45 -0.37 -20.25 -20.74
C ILE A 45 -1.37 -19.69 -21.75
N ALA A 46 -0.99 -18.66 -22.51
CA ALA A 46 -1.82 -18.08 -23.56
C ALA A 46 -2.03 -19.04 -24.74
N GLU A 47 -1.01 -19.81 -25.10
CA GLU A 47 -1.01 -20.65 -26.31
C GLU A 47 -1.53 -22.07 -26.06
N LEU A 48 -1.28 -22.64 -24.86
CA LEU A 48 -1.56 -24.05 -24.57
C LEU A 48 -2.17 -24.29 -23.17
N GLY A 49 -2.48 -23.23 -22.43
CA GLY A 49 -2.94 -23.31 -21.04
C GLY A 49 -4.42 -23.67 -20.88
N THR A 50 -4.76 -24.29 -19.75
CA THR A 50 -6.15 -24.48 -19.32
C THR A 50 -6.69 -23.24 -18.60
N ASN A 51 -8.01 -23.09 -18.50
CA ASN A 51 -8.63 -22.02 -17.68
C ASN A 51 -8.12 -22.03 -16.23
N THR A 52 -7.82 -23.21 -15.69
CA THR A 52 -7.22 -23.36 -14.35
C THR A 52 -5.81 -22.78 -14.29
N ALA A 53 -4.97 -23.06 -15.29
CA ALA A 53 -3.63 -22.48 -15.38
C ALA A 53 -3.68 -20.96 -15.54
N LEU A 54 -4.62 -20.46 -16.35
CA LEU A 54 -4.87 -19.03 -16.52
C LEU A 54 -5.30 -18.36 -15.20
N GLY A 55 -6.24 -18.98 -14.47
CA GLY A 55 -6.67 -18.51 -13.16
C GLY A 55 -5.53 -18.45 -12.15
N ARG A 56 -4.70 -19.51 -12.07
CA ARG A 56 -3.56 -19.53 -11.15
C ARG A 56 -2.50 -18.48 -11.50
N ALA A 57 -2.30 -18.22 -12.79
CA ALA A 57 -1.42 -17.15 -13.23
C ALA A 57 -1.97 -15.76 -12.84
N ALA A 58 -3.28 -15.54 -12.95
CA ALA A 58 -3.90 -14.28 -12.52
C ALA A 58 -3.74 -14.07 -11.00
N GLU A 59 -3.96 -15.12 -10.21
CA GLU A 59 -3.76 -15.08 -8.76
C GLU A 59 -2.33 -14.66 -8.40
N VAL A 60 -1.33 -15.40 -8.87
CA VAL A 60 0.06 -15.21 -8.46
C VAL A 60 0.66 -13.91 -9.02
N TRP A 61 0.36 -13.59 -10.27
CA TRP A 61 1.06 -12.51 -10.98
C TRP A 61 0.35 -11.16 -10.90
N VAL A 62 -0.91 -11.14 -10.47
CA VAL A 62 -1.70 -9.91 -10.36
C VAL A 62 -2.26 -9.76 -8.95
N LEU A 63 -3.10 -10.70 -8.51
CA LEU A 63 -3.88 -10.53 -7.28
C LEU A 63 -2.99 -10.55 -6.03
N GLU A 64 -2.16 -11.57 -5.85
CA GLU A 64 -1.30 -11.72 -4.67
C GLU A 64 -0.31 -10.55 -4.54
N ARG A 65 0.21 -10.05 -5.67
CA ARG A 65 1.14 -8.90 -5.69
C ARG A 65 0.45 -7.60 -5.29
N LEU A 66 -0.72 -7.31 -5.87
CA LEU A 66 -1.50 -6.13 -5.52
C LEU A 66 -2.01 -6.20 -4.08
N GLU A 67 -2.48 -7.37 -3.65
CA GLU A 67 -2.94 -7.57 -2.27
C GLU A 67 -1.82 -7.33 -1.27
N SER A 68 -0.61 -7.83 -1.54
CA SER A 68 0.55 -7.58 -0.69
C SER A 68 0.86 -6.08 -0.57
N ARG A 69 0.81 -5.32 -1.68
CA ARG A 69 1.04 -3.86 -1.65
C ARG A 69 -0.08 -3.08 -0.97
N ILE A 70 -1.32 -3.49 -1.17
CA ILE A 70 -2.48 -2.89 -0.49
C ILE A 70 -2.37 -3.12 1.02
N ARG A 71 -1.98 -4.33 1.44
CA ARG A 71 -1.81 -4.67 2.85
C ARG A 71 -0.72 -3.82 3.50
N GLU A 72 0.45 -3.73 2.88
CA GLU A 72 1.57 -2.90 3.33
C GLU A 72 1.15 -1.42 3.48
N ALA A 73 0.45 -0.87 2.48
CA ALA A 73 -0.03 0.51 2.53
C ALA A 73 -1.06 0.72 3.66
N ARG A 74 -1.98 -0.22 3.86
CA ARG A 74 -2.97 -0.16 4.95
C ARG A 74 -2.31 -0.17 6.32
N GLU A 75 -1.37 -1.09 6.55
CA GLU A 75 -0.66 -1.20 7.83
C GLU A 75 0.04 0.11 8.21
N VAL A 76 0.71 0.75 7.25
CA VAL A 76 1.35 2.06 7.48
C VAL A 76 0.32 3.15 7.78
N ILE A 77 -0.74 3.25 6.97
CA ILE A 77 -1.78 4.29 7.16
C ILE A 77 -2.47 4.11 8.52
N GLU A 78 -2.87 2.89 8.87
CA GLU A 78 -3.54 2.58 10.14
C GLU A 78 -2.63 2.84 11.35
N ARG A 79 -1.33 2.54 11.24
CA ARG A 79 -0.35 2.88 12.28
C ARG A 79 -0.25 4.40 12.46
N VAL A 80 -0.08 5.16 11.37
CA VAL A 80 0.01 6.62 11.41
C VAL A 80 -1.25 7.26 11.99
N GLN A 81 -2.43 6.74 11.65
CA GLN A 81 -3.71 7.18 12.22
C GLN A 81 -3.74 6.97 13.73
N ARG A 82 -3.43 5.76 14.21
CA ARG A 82 -3.38 5.46 15.65
C ARG A 82 -2.39 6.37 16.40
N GLU A 83 -1.21 6.59 15.83
CA GLU A 83 -0.20 7.49 16.43
C GLU A 83 -0.68 8.94 16.47
N SER A 84 -1.37 9.41 15.43
CA SER A 84 -1.97 10.74 15.35
C SER A 84 -3.10 10.94 16.36
N ASP A 85 -3.94 9.93 16.54
CA ASP A 85 -5.04 9.95 17.50
C ASP A 85 -4.49 9.92 18.94
N ALA A 86 -3.51 9.06 19.22
CA ALA A 86 -2.84 9.00 20.51
C ALA A 86 -2.15 10.32 20.87
N TRP A 87 -1.47 10.96 19.90
CA TRP A 87 -0.88 12.28 20.09
C TRP A 87 -1.93 13.34 20.40
N SER A 88 -3.06 13.32 19.70
CA SER A 88 -4.16 14.27 19.91
C SER A 88 -4.81 14.10 21.28
N ALA A 89 -5.00 12.86 21.73
CA ALA A 89 -5.51 12.56 23.08
C ALA A 89 -4.53 13.01 24.17
N ALA A 90 -3.22 12.82 23.98
CA ALA A 90 -2.19 13.22 24.93
C ALA A 90 -1.93 14.74 24.97
N SER A 91 -2.29 15.47 23.92
CA SER A 91 -2.03 16.91 23.75
C SER A 91 -3.27 17.80 23.91
N GLY A 92 -4.40 17.23 24.35
CA GLY A 92 -5.65 17.95 24.61
C GLY A 92 -5.58 18.91 25.81
N PRO A 93 -6.62 19.74 26.02
CA PRO A 93 -6.64 20.83 27.01
C PRO A 93 -6.53 20.39 28.49
N ASP A 94 -6.68 19.09 28.79
CA ASP A 94 -6.51 18.51 30.14
C ASP A 94 -5.10 17.90 30.37
N ALA A 95 -4.13 18.17 29.49
CA ALA A 95 -2.77 17.69 29.72
C ALA A 95 -2.20 18.31 31.01
N PRO A 96 -1.74 17.52 32.00
CA PRO A 96 -1.22 18.06 33.25
C PRO A 96 -0.08 19.01 32.92
N GLU A 97 -0.23 20.27 33.36
CA GLU A 97 0.78 21.32 33.23
C GLU A 97 2.13 20.73 33.64
N ARG A 98 3.04 20.62 32.67
CA ARG A 98 4.41 20.22 32.95
C ARG A 98 5.08 21.40 33.63
N THR A 99 4.98 21.42 34.96
CA THR A 99 5.76 22.31 35.83
C THR A 99 7.23 22.13 35.49
N ARG A 100 7.86 23.23 35.08
CA ARG A 100 9.31 23.37 34.89
C ARG A 100 10.03 23.31 36.23
#